data_AF-E0SQI5-F1
#
_entry.id   AF-E0SQI5-F1
#
_cell.length_a   1.000
_cell.length_b   1.000
_cell.length_c   1.000
_cell.angle_alpha   90.00
_cell.angle_beta   90.00
_cell.angle_gamma   90.00
#
_symmetry.space_group_name_H-M   'P 1'
#
loop_
_entity.id
_entity.type
_entity.pdbx_description
1 polymer ?
#
loop_
_entity_poly.entity_id
_entity_poly.type
_entity_poly.pdbx_seq_one_letter_code
_entity_poly.pdbx_strand_id
1 'polypeptide(L)'
;MNKDIDILPEFRGMFRYLVLYAIDNLKKAYGYEIRRFIRSILKLYTPSTGILYPTLHELEKEGILMSYKEGRRRVYMLTEYGRKLLERDREKIYSYVGKLRYATEILEKLDIDKLINIVKVLWENNIVLSPDVIENIRTRVDEIIEILSNIAKGYMK
;
A
#
# COMPACT_ATOMS: atom_id res chain seq x y z
N MET A 1 -8.41 -17.87 9.46
CA MET A 1 -9.35 -17.86 8.32
C MET A 1 -9.09 -16.59 7.53
N ASN A 2 -8.20 -16.65 6.53
CA ASN A 2 -7.92 -15.52 5.65
C ASN A 2 -9.16 -15.30 4.79
N LYS A 3 -9.98 -14.30 5.16
CA LYS A 3 -10.84 -13.68 4.18
C LYS A 3 -9.91 -12.80 3.37
N ASP A 4 -9.60 -13.25 2.16
CA ASP A 4 -9.23 -12.34 1.09
C ASP A 4 -10.27 -11.21 1.14
N ILE A 5 -9.82 -10.04 1.62
CA ILE A 5 -10.59 -8.81 1.55
C ILE A 5 -10.83 -8.66 0.06
N ASP A 6 -12.07 -8.83 -0.38
CA ASP A 6 -12.47 -8.59 -1.76
C ASP A 6 -11.92 -7.22 -2.14
N ILE A 7 -10.86 -7.24 -2.93
CA ILE A 7 -10.10 -6.05 -3.20
C ILE A 7 -10.98 -5.21 -4.11
N LEU A 8 -11.55 -4.15 -3.53
CA LEU A 8 -12.38 -3.18 -4.22
C LEU A 8 -11.69 -2.84 -5.56
N PRO A 9 -12.42 -2.78 -6.69
CA PRO A 9 -11.85 -2.49 -8.00
C PRO A 9 -10.94 -1.25 -8.00
N GLU A 10 -11.29 -0.25 -7.18
CA GLU A 10 -10.50 0.96 -6.93
C GLU A 10 -9.11 0.65 -6.36
N PHE A 11 -9.00 -0.25 -5.37
CA PHE A 11 -7.72 -0.65 -4.80
C PHE A 11 -6.86 -1.43 -5.81
N ARG A 12 -7.48 -2.25 -6.68
CA ARG A 12 -6.73 -2.95 -7.74
C ARG A 12 -6.11 -1.98 -8.74
N GLY A 13 -6.88 -1.02 -9.24
CA GLY A 13 -6.37 0.02 -10.14
C GLY A 13 -5.27 0.86 -9.50
N MET A 14 -5.44 1.20 -8.22
CA MET A 14 -4.45 1.90 -7.41
C MET A 14 -3.16 1.09 -7.20
N PHE A 15 -3.29 -0.20 -6.87
CA PHE A 15 -2.15 -1.08 -6.62
C PHE A 15 -1.32 -1.32 -7.88
N ARG A 16 -1.98 -1.41 -9.03
CA ARG A 16 -1.31 -1.46 -10.34
C ARG A 16 -0.40 -0.25 -10.57
N TYR A 17 -0.82 0.96 -10.22
CA TYR A 17 0.02 2.15 -10.33
C TYR A 17 1.25 2.08 -9.41
N LEU A 18 1.13 1.48 -8.23
CA LEU A 18 2.29 1.24 -7.35
C LEU A 18 3.28 0.25 -7.96
N VAL A 19 2.80 -0.82 -8.62
CA VAL A 19 3.67 -1.78 -9.32
C VAL A 19 4.40 -1.12 -10.49
N LEU A 20 3.69 -0.35 -11.32
CA LEU A 20 4.29 0.40 -12.43
C LEU A 20 5.31 1.42 -11.95
N TYR A 21 4.97 2.19 -10.93
CA TYR A 21 5.89 3.15 -10.31
C TYR A 21 7.13 2.45 -9.74
N ALA A 22 6.98 1.32 -9.06
CA ALA A 22 8.10 0.55 -8.52
C ALA A 22 9.04 0.06 -9.64
N ILE A 23 8.50 -0.51 -10.73
CA ILE A 23 9.29 -1.02 -11.84
C ILE A 23 9.97 0.12 -12.60
N ASP A 24 9.33 1.27 -12.79
CA ASP A 24 10.00 2.43 -13.42
C ASP A 24 11.18 2.94 -12.58
N ASN A 25 11.06 2.95 -11.26
CA ASN A 25 12.16 3.38 -10.39
C ASN A 25 13.29 2.33 -10.30
N LEU A 26 12.96 1.04 -10.30
CA LEU A 26 13.94 -0.04 -10.21
C LEU A 26 14.56 -0.43 -11.56
N LYS A 27 13.91 -0.08 -12.67
CA LYS A 27 14.24 -0.40 -14.08
C LYS A 27 14.20 -1.89 -14.44
N LYS A 28 14.82 -2.76 -13.63
CA LYS A 28 14.81 -4.24 -13.70
C LYS A 28 14.68 -4.74 -12.26
N ALA A 29 13.66 -5.54 -11.95
CA ALA A 29 13.38 -5.93 -10.56
C ALA A 29 12.86 -7.36 -10.40
N TYR A 30 13.29 -8.03 -9.33
CA TYR A 30 12.64 -9.26 -8.86
C TYR A 30 11.35 -8.93 -8.10
N GLY A 31 10.43 -9.91 -8.05
CA GLY A 31 9.16 -9.75 -7.31
C GLY A 31 9.35 -9.32 -5.85
N TYR A 32 10.40 -9.81 -5.16
CA TYR A 32 10.67 -9.39 -3.78
C TYR A 32 11.12 -7.92 -3.68
N GLU A 33 11.83 -7.40 -4.68
CA GLU A 33 12.29 -6.01 -4.71
C GLU A 33 11.12 -5.07 -4.95
N ILE A 34 10.22 -5.44 -5.86
CA ILE A 34 8.96 -4.73 -6.10
C ILE A 34 8.15 -4.68 -4.80
N ARG A 35 7.97 -5.83 -4.13
CA ARG A 35 7.26 -5.91 -2.85
C ARG A 35 7.89 -5.01 -1.79
N ARG A 36 9.22 -5.05 -1.67
CA ARG A 36 9.99 -4.25 -0.70
C ARG A 36 9.88 -2.75 -1.00
N PHE A 37 9.92 -2.36 -2.27
CA PHE A 37 9.76 -0.98 -2.70
C PHE A 37 8.35 -0.47 -2.41
N ILE A 38 7.31 -1.24 -2.74
CA ILE A 38 5.93 -0.87 -2.42
C ILE A 38 5.72 -0.78 -0.90
N ARG A 39 6.32 -1.71 -0.12
CA ARG A 39 6.29 -1.64 1.35
C ARG A 39 6.92 -0.36 1.90
N SER A 40 7.97 0.17 1.29
CA SER A 40 8.60 1.41 1.74
C SER A 40 7.69 2.64 1.56
N ILE A 41 6.76 2.57 0.59
CA ILE A 41 5.72 3.57 0.37
C ILE A 41 4.56 3.37 1.35
N LEU A 42 4.06 2.13 1.47
CA LEU A 42 2.84 1.84 2.24
C LEU A 42 3.08 1.70 3.75
N LYS A 43 4.34 1.62 4.19
CA LYS A 43 4.80 1.57 5.58
C LYS A 43 4.12 0.45 6.39
N LEU A 44 2.98 0.76 7.01
CA LEU A 44 2.19 -0.14 7.88
C LEU A 44 1.58 -1.31 7.12
N TYR A 45 1.39 -1.19 5.81
CA TYR A 45 0.84 -2.24 4.98
C TYR A 45 1.91 -2.88 4.09
N THR A 46 1.97 -4.22 4.13
CA THR A 46 2.79 -5.00 3.20
C THR A 46 1.88 -5.78 2.26
N PRO A 47 1.91 -5.53 0.95
CA PRO A 47 1.08 -6.30 0.02
C PRO A 47 1.43 -7.78 0.09
N SER A 48 0.40 -8.61 0.07
CA SER A 48 0.54 -10.07 0.04
C SER A 48 0.98 -10.53 -1.36
N THR A 49 1.44 -11.76 -1.44
CA THR A 49 1.74 -12.42 -2.71
C THR A 49 0.49 -12.55 -3.59
N GLY A 50 -0.69 -12.76 -2.97
CA GLY A 50 -1.99 -12.84 -3.64
C GLY A 50 -2.48 -11.54 -4.28
N ILE A 51 -1.78 -10.43 -4.06
CA ILE A 51 -2.06 -9.15 -4.73
C ILE A 51 -0.97 -8.84 -5.74
N LEU A 52 0.29 -8.97 -5.32
CA LEU A 52 1.43 -8.62 -6.16
C LEU A 52 1.49 -9.45 -7.44
N TYR A 53 1.42 -10.79 -7.32
CA TYR A 53 1.64 -11.65 -8.48
C TYR A 53 0.47 -11.64 -9.49
N PRO A 54 -0.80 -11.60 -9.07
CA PRO A 54 -1.90 -11.38 -10.00
C PRO A 54 -1.77 -10.06 -10.76
N THR A 55 -1.43 -8.95 -10.09
CA THR A 55 -1.22 -7.66 -10.77
C THR A 55 -0.04 -7.70 -11.75
N LEU A 56 1.07 -8.36 -11.38
CA LEU A 56 2.19 -8.55 -12.31
C LEU A 56 1.76 -9.37 -13.54
N HIS A 57 0.98 -10.43 -13.34
CA HIS A 57 0.50 -11.28 -14.41
C HIS A 57 -0.47 -10.55 -15.36
N GLU A 58 -1.38 -9.75 -14.82
CA GLU A 58 -2.29 -8.90 -15.61
C GLU A 58 -1.50 -7.91 -16.47
N LEU A 59 -0.51 -7.23 -15.89
CA LEU A 59 0.36 -6.31 -16.61
C LEU A 59 1.21 -6.98 -17.70
N GLU A 60 1.63 -8.23 -17.49
CA GLU A 60 2.28 -9.04 -18.54
C GLU A 60 1.31 -9.42 -19.66
N LYS A 61 0.08 -9.84 -19.32
CA LYS A 61 -0.96 -10.21 -20.29
C LYS A 61 -1.33 -9.04 -21.20
N GLU A 62 -1.31 -7.82 -20.66
CA GLU A 62 -1.53 -6.58 -21.40
C GLU A 62 -0.31 -6.11 -22.20
N GLY A 63 0.82 -6.82 -22.13
CA GLY A 63 2.06 -6.47 -22.84
C GLY A 63 2.78 -5.25 -22.29
N ILE A 64 2.40 -4.74 -21.11
CA ILE A 64 3.03 -3.59 -20.46
C ILE A 64 4.34 -4.02 -19.78
N LEU A 65 4.33 -5.19 -19.16
CA LEU A 65 5.50 -5.83 -18.60
C LEU A 65 5.92 -7.02 -19.44
N MET A 66 7.21 -7.34 -19.36
CA MET A 66 7.75 -8.62 -19.74
C MET A 66 8.55 -9.19 -18.58
N SER A 67 8.66 -10.51 -18.53
CA SER A 67 9.54 -11.19 -17.58
C SER A 67 10.36 -12.30 -18.21
N TYR A 68 11.46 -12.62 -17.55
CA TYR A 68 12.28 -13.78 -17.87
C TYR A 68 12.79 -14.43 -16.58
N LYS A 69 13.28 -15.66 -16.71
CA LYS A 69 13.90 -16.38 -15.60
C LYS A 69 15.39 -16.07 -15.55
N GLU A 70 15.87 -15.70 -14.37
CA GLU A 70 17.28 -15.60 -14.03
C GLU A 70 17.53 -16.61 -12.91
N GLY A 71 18.01 -17.80 -13.30
CA GLY A 71 18.03 -18.99 -12.44
C GLY A 71 16.62 -19.40 -11.99
N ARG A 72 16.41 -19.43 -10.66
CA ARG A 72 15.10 -19.77 -10.06
C ARG A 72 14.16 -18.57 -9.90
N ARG A 73 14.63 -17.35 -10.17
CA ARG A 73 13.88 -16.11 -9.91
C ARG A 73 13.33 -15.54 -11.21
N ARG A 74 12.16 -14.91 -11.13
CA ARG A 74 11.57 -14.15 -12.24
C ARG A 74 11.90 -12.68 -12.09
N VAL A 75 12.38 -12.09 -13.17
CA VAL A 75 12.70 -10.67 -13.28
C VAL A 75 11.67 -9.98 -14.15
N TYR A 76 11.20 -8.82 -13.73
CA TYR A 76 10.21 -8.01 -14.44
C TYR A 76 10.83 -6.70 -14.95
N MET A 77 10.37 -6.27 -16.12
CA MET A 77 10.75 -5.00 -16.73
C MET A 77 9.64 -4.48 -17.65
N LEU A 78 9.62 -3.16 -17.87
CA LEU A 78 8.71 -2.53 -18.83
C LEU A 78 9.09 -2.90 -20.26
N THR A 79 8.09 -3.21 -21.08
CA THR A 79 8.24 -3.28 -22.54
C THR A 79 8.32 -1.86 -23.12
N GLU A 80 8.60 -1.72 -24.42
CA GLU A 80 8.51 -0.41 -25.09
C GLU A 80 7.08 0.16 -25.01
N TYR A 81 6.07 -0.69 -25.24
CA TYR A 81 4.66 -0.32 -25.08
C TYR A 81 4.36 0.15 -23.66
N GLY A 82 4.83 -0.60 -22.65
CA GLY A 82 4.66 -0.25 -21.25
C GLY A 82 5.32 1.07 -20.86
N ARG A 83 6.51 1.37 -21.41
CA ARG A 83 7.17 2.67 -21.20
C ARG A 83 6.34 3.82 -21.77
N LYS A 84 5.81 3.69 -22.98
CA LYS A 84 4.95 4.72 -23.60
C LYS A 84 3.66 4.95 -22.81
N LEU A 85 3.03 3.88 -22.33
CA LEU A 85 1.83 3.96 -21.50
C LEU A 85 2.13 4.61 -20.14
N LEU A 86 3.23 4.22 -19.51
CA LEU A 86 3.66 4.81 -18.24
C LEU A 86 3.95 6.29 -18.40
N GLU A 87 4.62 6.69 -19.49
CA GLU A 87 4.92 8.10 -19.75
C GLU A 87 3.65 8.92 -19.97
N ARG A 88 2.68 8.39 -20.73
CA ARG A 88 1.36 9.03 -20.91
C ARG A 88 0.63 9.24 -19.58
N ASP A 89 0.71 8.25 -18.69
CA ASP A 89 -0.01 8.27 -17.40
C ASP A 89 0.88 8.74 -16.23
N ARG A 90 2.10 9.25 -16.52
CA ARG A 90 3.16 9.53 -15.53
C ARG A 90 2.66 10.46 -14.44
N GLU A 91 2.09 11.60 -14.83
CA GLU A 91 1.60 12.60 -13.86
C GLU A 91 0.53 12.01 -12.94
N LYS A 92 -0.40 11.24 -13.50
CA LYS A 92 -1.46 10.58 -12.72
C LYS A 92 -0.88 9.57 -11.73
N ILE A 93 0.03 8.71 -12.19
CA ILE A 93 0.68 7.68 -11.36
C ILE A 93 1.47 8.35 -10.22
N TYR A 94 2.31 9.34 -10.55
CA TYR A 94 3.17 10.01 -9.59
C TYR A 94 2.38 10.86 -8.60
N SER A 95 1.33 11.55 -9.05
CA SER A 95 0.40 12.27 -8.17
C SER A 95 -0.28 11.33 -7.18
N TYR A 96 -0.76 10.18 -7.66
CA TYR A 96 -1.36 9.15 -6.80
C TYR A 96 -0.36 8.62 -5.76
N VAL A 97 0.85 8.25 -6.18
CA VAL A 97 1.90 7.78 -5.26
C VAL A 97 2.29 8.88 -4.26
N GLY A 98 2.34 10.14 -4.69
CA GLY A 98 2.60 11.29 -3.83
C GLY A 98 1.56 11.43 -2.71
N LYS A 99 0.26 11.32 -3.06
CA LYS A 99 -0.83 11.32 -2.07
C LYS A 99 -0.72 10.16 -1.09
N LEU A 100 -0.35 8.97 -1.55
CA LEU A 100 -0.11 7.82 -0.67
C LEU A 100 1.04 8.08 0.29
N ARG A 101 2.17 8.60 -0.20
CA ARG A 101 3.33 8.94 0.66
C ARG A 101 2.92 9.91 1.76
N TYR A 102 2.20 10.98 1.40
CA TYR A 102 1.70 11.95 2.35
C TYR A 102 0.79 11.32 3.40
N ALA A 103 -0.16 10.47 2.98
CA ALA A 103 -1.02 9.74 3.92
C ALA A 103 -0.21 8.86 4.87
N THR A 104 0.79 8.11 4.38
CA THR A 104 1.63 7.28 5.24
C THR A 104 2.54 8.09 6.16
N GLU A 105 2.98 9.27 5.75
CA GLU A 105 3.76 10.20 6.57
C GLU A 105 2.91 10.75 7.72
N ILE A 106 1.62 11.03 7.50
CA ILE A 106 0.69 11.40 8.58
C ILE A 106 0.61 10.27 9.61
N LEU A 107 0.42 9.02 9.16
CA LEU A 107 0.34 7.86 10.08
C LEU A 107 1.64 7.66 10.86
N GLU A 108 2.80 7.90 10.24
CA GLU A 108 4.11 7.84 10.89
C GLU A 108 4.27 8.97 11.93
N LYS A 109 3.88 10.20 11.60
CA LYS A 109 3.94 11.34 12.53
C LYS A 109 2.98 11.20 13.72
N LEU A 110 1.89 10.47 13.54
CA LEU A 110 0.94 10.15 14.60
C LEU A 110 1.35 8.90 15.40
N ASP A 111 2.52 8.32 15.15
CA ASP A 111 3.04 7.14 15.86
C ASP A 111 2.08 5.93 15.82
N ILE A 112 1.33 5.76 14.73
CA ILE A 112 0.32 4.69 14.60
C ILE A 112 0.98 3.29 14.60
N ASP A 113 2.23 3.18 14.16
CA ASP A 113 3.01 1.95 14.27
C ASP A 113 3.21 1.52 15.73
N LYS A 114 3.44 2.47 16.65
CA LYS A 114 3.57 2.19 18.08
C LYS A 114 2.26 1.63 18.64
N LEU A 115 1.13 2.21 18.25
CA LEU A 115 -0.20 1.71 18.65
C LEU A 115 -0.42 0.26 18.19
N ILE A 116 -0.12 -0.03 16.91
CA ILE A 116 -0.24 -1.39 16.35
C ILE A 116 0.66 -2.37 17.12
N ASN A 117 1.89 -1.98 17.44
CA ASN A 117 2.82 -2.81 18.20
C ASN A 117 2.31 -3.08 19.62
N ILE A 118 1.72 -2.10 20.30
CA ILE A 118 1.10 -2.30 21.62
C ILE A 118 -0.06 -3.30 21.53
N VAL A 119 -0.96 -3.13 20.56
CA VAL A 119 -2.08 -4.07 20.36
C VAL A 119 -1.58 -5.49 20.10
N LYS A 120 -0.50 -5.63 19.33
CA LYS A 120 0.15 -6.92 19.10
C LYS A 120 0.67 -7.54 20.41
N VAL A 121 1.33 -6.75 21.26
CA VAL A 121 1.81 -7.20 22.58
C VAL A 121 0.65 -7.65 23.46
N LEU A 122 -0.46 -6.90 23.49
CA LEU A 122 -1.66 -7.30 24.24
C LEU A 122 -2.17 -8.66 23.77
N TRP A 123 -2.25 -8.86 22.46
CA TRP A 123 -2.69 -10.12 21.86
C TRP A 123 -1.74 -11.29 22.16
N GLU A 124 -0.43 -11.12 21.97
CA GLU A 124 0.58 -12.16 22.21
C GLU A 124 0.62 -12.61 23.68
N ASN A 125 0.25 -11.74 24.61
CA ASN A 125 0.20 -12.02 26.04
C ASN A 125 -1.20 -12.36 26.55
N ASN A 126 -2.19 -12.55 25.65
CA ASN A 126 -3.59 -12.82 26.00
C ASN A 126 -4.17 -11.81 27.01
N ILE A 127 -3.76 -10.55 26.95
CA ILE A 127 -4.23 -9.50 27.85
C ILE A 127 -5.62 -9.04 27.39
N VAL A 128 -6.60 -9.20 28.27
CA VAL A 128 -7.96 -8.71 28.05
C VAL A 128 -8.11 -7.33 28.67
N LEU A 129 -8.51 -6.35 27.87
CA LEU A 129 -8.82 -5.01 28.36
C LEU A 129 -10.23 -4.99 28.97
N SER A 130 -10.39 -4.32 30.11
CA SER A 130 -11.71 -4.15 30.72
C SER A 130 -12.60 -3.23 29.85
N PRO A 131 -13.93 -3.35 29.96
CA PRO A 131 -14.85 -2.46 29.24
C PRO A 131 -14.57 -0.97 29.47
N ASP A 132 -14.24 -0.57 30.70
CA ASP A 132 -13.93 0.84 31.03
C ASP A 132 -12.69 1.36 30.32
N VAL A 133 -11.64 0.52 30.18
CA VAL A 133 -10.42 0.88 29.46
C VAL A 133 -10.70 1.05 27.97
N ILE A 134 -11.49 0.14 27.38
CA ILE A 134 -11.88 0.23 25.97
C ILE A 134 -12.68 1.51 25.71
N GLU A 135 -13.63 1.84 26.59
CA GLU A 135 -14.45 3.04 26.42
C GLU A 135 -13.62 4.32 26.55
N ASN A 136 -12.69 4.38 27.52
CA ASN A 136 -11.77 5.51 27.65
C ASN A 136 -10.91 5.71 26.38
N ILE A 137 -10.36 4.63 25.83
CA ILE A 137 -9.58 4.67 24.58
C ILE A 137 -10.46 5.13 23.42
N ARG A 138 -11.71 4.62 23.32
CA ARG A 138 -12.65 5.00 22.27
C ARG A 138 -12.94 6.49 22.28
N THR A 139 -13.26 7.08 23.44
CA THR A 139 -13.52 8.52 23.55
C THR A 139 -12.36 9.36 22.99
N ARG A 140 -11.11 8.99 23.32
CA ARG A 140 -9.92 9.68 22.80
C ARG A 140 -9.71 9.48 21.30
N VAL A 141 -10.04 8.31 20.78
CA VAL A 141 -10.02 8.05 19.33
C VAL A 141 -11.07 8.91 18.62
N ASP A 142 -12.26 9.08 19.20
CA ASP A 142 -13.31 9.92 18.64
C ASP A 142 -12.90 11.40 18.60
N GLU A 143 -12.22 11.91 19.63
CA GLU A 143 -11.63 13.26 19.63
C GLU A 143 -10.63 13.45 18.48
N ILE A 144 -9.76 12.47 18.24
CA ILE A 144 -8.81 12.50 17.12
C ILE A 144 -9.54 12.51 15.77
N ILE A 145 -10.56 11.65 15.62
CA ILE A 145 -11.39 11.58 14.40
C ILE A 145 -12.07 12.92 14.13
N GLU A 146 -12.60 13.58 15.16
CA GLU A 146 -13.23 14.88 15.03
C GLU A 146 -12.25 15.95 14.54
N ILE A 147 -11.06 16.03 15.13
CA ILE A 147 -9.99 16.97 14.71
C ILE A 147 -9.66 16.77 13.23
N LEU A 148 -9.42 15.52 12.80
CA LEU A 148 -9.08 15.21 11.42
C LEU A 148 -10.23 15.50 10.45
N SER A 149 -11.47 15.21 10.86
CA SER A 149 -12.67 15.45 10.06
C SER A 149 -12.91 16.94 9.84
N ASN A 150 -12.68 17.78 10.85
CA ASN A 150 -12.83 19.22 10.75
C ASN A 150 -11.80 19.84 9.79
N ILE A 151 -10.56 19.33 9.81
CA ILE A 151 -9.55 19.71 8.82
C ILE A 151 -10.00 19.29 7.42
N ALA A 152 -10.43 18.04 7.24
CA ALA A 152 -10.84 17.50 5.93
C ALA A 152 -12.02 18.27 5.32
N LYS A 153 -13.04 18.63 6.12
CA LYS A 153 -14.18 19.46 5.68
C LYS A 153 -13.76 20.81 5.12
N GLY A 154 -12.64 21.38 5.58
CA GLY A 154 -12.08 22.62 5.06
C GLY A 154 -11.62 22.54 3.59
N TYR A 155 -11.39 21.34 3.07
CA TYR A 155 -10.92 21.07 1.71
C TYR A 155 -11.98 20.47 0.78
N MET A 156 -13.20 20.22 1.28
CA MET A 156 -14.32 19.67 0.49
C MET A 156 -15.32 20.76 0.04
N LYS A 157 -14.90 22.03 0.01
CA LYS A 157 -15.69 23.14 -0.55
C LYS A 157 -15.37 23.36 -2.02
#